data_AF-A0A8C4K051-F1
#
_entry.id   AF-A0A8C4K051-F1
#
_cell.length_a   1.000
_cell.length_b   1.000
_cell.length_c   1.000
_cell.angle_alpha   90.00
_cell.angle_beta   90.00
_cell.angle_gamma   90.00
#
_symmetry.space_group_name_H-M   'P 1'
#
loop_
_entity.id
_entity.type
_entity.pdbx_description
1 polymer ?
#
loop_
_entity_poly.entity_id
_entity_poly.type
_entity_poly.pdbx_seq_one_letter_code
_entity_poly.pdbx_strand_id
1 'polypeptide(L)'
;MEGKNIPAGVFPTAPIEKQNHAARIIQRCWKSCIDMRIFQYYKELISFKGAGDPRLLMKCIDPREAELLDVAAGAFIKFRLGGANFPPNIYYKIFTHRPIVDMCANSPKDYTKPNPKQLLQERILGKIWKDDGSGWYKRIENNGWRLLSIRFWRTIDPVTDEVNKKTEEFHYSKMKRKQEIEKKRKKRKIEWMKKM
;
A
#
# COMPACT_ATOMS: atom_id res chain seq x y z
N MET A 1 49.15 57.83 27.66
CA MET A 1 47.68 57.80 27.54
C MET A 1 47.27 56.36 27.56
N GLU A 2 46.61 55.98 28.66
CA GLU A 2 46.36 54.61 29.08
C GLU A 2 45.38 53.88 28.15
N GLY A 3 45.73 52.65 27.78
CA GLY A 3 44.83 51.74 27.10
C GLY A 3 43.67 51.38 28.02
N LYS A 4 42.46 51.84 27.67
CA LYS A 4 41.23 51.41 28.32
C LYS A 4 41.03 49.91 28.06
N ASN A 5 41.36 49.10 29.05
CA ASN A 5 40.92 47.71 29.13
C ASN A 5 39.38 47.70 29.17
N ILE A 6 38.77 47.21 28.10
CA ILE A 6 37.34 46.92 28.05
C ILE A 6 37.13 45.69 28.95
N PRO A 7 36.29 45.75 29.99
CA PRO A 7 36.01 44.58 30.81
C PRO A 7 35.30 43.55 29.93
N ALA A 8 35.97 42.42 29.68
CA ALA A 8 35.36 41.26 29.05
C ALA A 8 34.12 40.89 29.87
N GLY A 9 32.95 41.04 29.25
CA GLY A 9 31.64 40.91 29.89
C GLY A 9 31.53 39.61 30.67
N VAL A 10 31.36 39.75 31.99
CA VAL A 10 30.99 38.68 32.90
C VAL A 10 29.51 38.36 32.65
N PHE A 11 29.24 37.64 31.56
CA PHE A 11 28.00 36.86 31.50
C PHE A 11 28.28 35.58 32.28
N PRO A 12 27.59 35.30 33.39
CA PRO A 12 27.71 34.01 34.05
C PRO A 12 27.28 32.95 33.05
N THR A 13 28.24 32.26 32.45
CA THR A 13 27.97 31.18 31.52
C THR A 13 27.26 30.10 32.32
N ALA A 14 25.95 29.96 32.10
CA ALA A 14 25.21 28.83 32.64
C ALA A 14 26.03 27.55 32.37
N PRO A 15 26.09 26.59 33.30
CA PRO A 15 26.84 25.35 33.12
C PRO A 15 26.60 24.78 31.72
N ILE A 16 27.65 24.33 31.04
CA ILE A 16 27.60 23.83 29.65
C ILE A 16 26.43 22.84 29.45
N GLU A 17 26.11 22.06 30.47
CA GLU A 17 24.95 21.16 30.51
C GLU A 17 23.61 21.89 30.35
N LYS A 18 23.39 23.02 31.03
CA LYS A 18 22.18 23.85 30.91
C LYS A 18 22.08 24.49 29.54
N GLN A 19 23.20 24.94 28.96
CA GLN A 19 23.23 25.47 27.60
C GLN A 19 22.92 24.39 26.56
N ASN A 20 23.51 23.20 26.70
CA ASN A 20 23.22 22.04 25.86
C ASN A 20 21.77 21.59 25.99
N HIS A 21 21.20 21.65 27.20
CA HIS A 21 19.79 21.35 27.43
C HIS A 21 18.88 22.34 26.70
N ALA A 22 19.14 23.65 26.84
CA ALA A 22 18.40 24.69 26.13
C ALA A 22 18.52 24.55 24.60
N ALA A 23 19.73 24.29 24.09
CA ALA A 23 19.97 24.06 22.67
C ALA A 23 19.18 22.85 22.14
N ARG A 24 19.11 21.74 22.90
CA ARG A 24 18.30 20.57 22.53
C ARG A 24 16.81 20.89 22.47
N ILE A 25 16.29 21.71 23.38
CA ILE A 25 14.88 22.16 23.36
C ILE A 25 14.62 22.96 22.08
N ILE A 26 15.47 23.93 21.77
CA ILE A 26 15.34 24.77 20.57
C ILE A 26 15.40 23.91 19.30
N GLN A 27 16.39 23.02 19.21
CA GLN A 27 16.55 22.10 18.07
C GLN A 27 15.36 21.16 17.90
N ARG A 28 14.81 20.62 18.99
CA ARG A 28 13.61 19.76 18.94
C ARG A 28 12.39 20.54 18.47
N CYS A 29 12.19 21.76 18.98
CA CYS A 29 11.09 22.63 18.56
C CYS A 29 11.21 22.98 17.07
N TRP A 30 12.40 23.35 16.61
CA TRP A 30 12.65 23.67 15.21
C TRP A 30 12.42 22.47 14.27
N LYS A 31 12.94 21.30 14.63
CA LYS A 31 12.68 20.04 13.90
C LYS A 31 11.19 19.73 13.83
N SER A 32 10.48 19.81 14.96
CA SER A 32 9.04 19.56 15.00
C SER A 32 8.26 20.55 14.13
N CYS A 33 8.63 21.83 14.10
CA CYS A 33 8.02 22.83 13.24
C CYS A 33 8.24 22.50 11.75
N ILE A 34 9.45 22.08 11.38
CA ILE A 34 9.75 21.62 10.01
C ILE A 34 8.97 20.37 9.67
N ASP A 35 8.96 19.37 10.54
CA ASP A 35 8.27 18.10 10.31
C ASP A 35 6.76 18.33 10.13
N MET A 36 6.17 19.22 10.92
CA MET A 36 4.77 19.64 10.73
C MET A 36 4.54 20.29 9.36
N ARG A 37 5.41 21.20 8.93
CA ARG A 37 5.29 21.86 7.61
C ARG A 37 5.42 20.86 6.47
N ILE A 38 6.38 19.94 6.55
CA ILE A 38 6.59 18.89 5.56
C ILE A 38 5.37 17.97 5.51
N PHE A 39 4.85 17.55 6.65
CA PHE A 39 3.65 16.73 6.71
C PHE A 39 2.44 17.44 6.08
N GLN A 40 2.27 18.73 6.39
CA GLN A 40 1.16 19.52 5.88
C GLN A 40 1.24 19.69 4.36
N TYR A 41 2.44 19.93 3.82
CA TYR A 41 2.70 19.90 2.38
C TYR A 41 2.29 18.57 1.75
N TYR A 42 2.73 17.44 2.31
CA TYR A 42 2.35 16.11 1.78
C TYR A 42 0.85 15.85 1.86
N LYS A 43 0.21 16.24 2.97
CA LYS A 43 -1.22 16.09 3.18
C LYS A 43 -2.01 16.88 2.13
N GLU A 44 -1.64 18.12 1.88
CA GLU A 44 -2.26 18.97 0.87
C GLU A 44 -2.03 18.41 -0.54
N LEU A 45 -0.80 17.97 -0.84
CA LEU A 45 -0.45 17.35 -2.11
C LEU A 45 -1.29 16.11 -2.44
N ILE A 46 -1.68 15.32 -1.45
CA ILE A 46 -2.52 14.13 -1.69
C ILE A 46 -4.02 14.37 -1.45
N SER A 47 -4.42 15.59 -1.06
CA SER A 47 -5.79 15.93 -0.69
C SER A 47 -6.75 16.04 -1.89
N PHE A 48 -6.29 15.75 -3.11
CA PHE A 48 -7.15 15.73 -4.29
C PHE A 48 -8.25 14.68 -4.14
N LYS A 49 -9.50 15.13 -4.00
CA LYS A 49 -10.66 14.26 -3.84
C LYS A 49 -11.19 13.82 -5.21
N GLY A 50 -10.56 12.82 -5.82
CA GLY A 50 -11.09 12.16 -7.03
C GLY A 50 -11.40 13.10 -8.19
N ALA A 51 -10.73 14.25 -8.25
CA ALA A 51 -10.92 15.25 -9.28
C ALA A 51 -9.94 15.01 -10.42
N GLY A 52 -10.44 15.07 -11.66
CA GLY A 52 -9.65 14.89 -12.87
C GLY A 52 -9.68 13.46 -13.43
N ASP A 53 -9.08 13.32 -14.61
CA ASP A 53 -8.99 12.03 -15.30
C ASP A 53 -7.85 11.19 -14.69
N PRO A 54 -8.14 10.01 -14.09
CA PRO A 54 -7.11 9.12 -13.55
C PRO A 54 -6.09 8.69 -14.60
N ARG A 55 -6.46 8.62 -15.88
CA ARG A 55 -5.55 8.27 -16.97
C ARG A 55 -4.47 9.33 -17.16
N LEU A 56 -4.84 10.62 -17.12
CA LEU A 56 -3.87 11.72 -17.24
C LEU A 56 -2.90 11.75 -16.07
N LEU A 57 -3.41 11.58 -14.85
CA LEU A 57 -2.59 11.47 -13.65
C LEU A 57 -1.63 10.28 -13.74
N MET A 58 -2.14 9.12 -14.19
CA MET A 58 -1.33 7.92 -14.30
C MET A 58 -0.26 8.05 -15.39
N LYS A 59 -0.51 8.81 -16.46
CA LYS A 59 0.49 9.10 -17.50
C LYS A 59 1.74 9.77 -16.94
N CYS A 60 1.60 10.56 -15.88
CA CYS A 60 2.71 11.19 -15.16
C CYS A 60 3.43 10.24 -14.18
N ILE A 61 2.78 9.14 -13.79
CA ILE A 61 3.28 8.19 -12.78
C ILE A 61 3.88 6.95 -13.47
N ASP A 62 3.05 6.18 -14.18
CA ASP A 62 3.47 5.08 -15.07
C ASP A 62 2.59 5.10 -16.34
N PRO A 63 3.15 5.47 -17.50
CA PRO A 63 2.39 5.57 -18.74
C PRO A 63 1.83 4.22 -19.20
N ARG A 64 2.47 3.09 -18.87
CA ARG A 64 1.99 1.76 -19.27
C ARG A 64 0.72 1.39 -18.52
N GLU A 65 0.65 1.73 -17.23
CA GLU A 65 -0.58 1.51 -16.46
C GLU A 65 -1.70 2.46 -16.90
N ALA A 66 -1.35 3.67 -17.34
CA ALA A 66 -2.31 4.62 -17.88
C ALA A 66 -3.05 4.10 -19.12
N GLU A 67 -2.37 3.31 -19.97
CA GLU A 67 -2.98 2.68 -21.15
C GLU A 67 -4.02 1.61 -20.79
N LEU A 68 -3.87 0.99 -19.63
CA LEU A 68 -4.80 -0.03 -19.13
C LEU A 68 -6.03 0.58 -18.43
N LEU A 69 -6.01 1.88 -18.12
CA LEU A 69 -7.11 2.56 -17.46
C LEU A 69 -8.22 2.91 -18.46
N ASP A 70 -9.30 2.14 -18.38
CA ASP A 70 -10.52 2.38 -19.14
C ASP A 70 -11.49 3.31 -18.39
N VAL A 71 -12.03 4.30 -19.10
CA VAL A 71 -13.07 5.21 -18.60
C VAL A 71 -14.32 4.41 -18.22
N ALA A 72 -14.63 3.34 -18.97
CA ALA A 72 -15.81 2.53 -18.69
C ALA A 72 -15.69 1.73 -17.37
N ALA A 73 -14.48 1.51 -16.85
CA ALA A 73 -14.24 0.89 -15.55
C ALA A 73 -14.53 1.85 -14.38
N GLY A 74 -14.63 3.16 -14.62
CA GLY A 74 -14.79 4.16 -13.57
C GLY A 74 -13.64 4.11 -12.56
N ALA A 75 -12.42 3.98 -13.07
CA ALA A 75 -11.21 3.89 -12.26
C ALA A 75 -10.96 5.21 -11.50
N PHE A 76 -10.33 5.13 -10.35
CA PHE A 76 -9.84 6.28 -9.61
C PHE A 76 -8.64 5.87 -8.76
N ILE A 77 -7.73 6.81 -8.53
CA ILE A 77 -6.48 6.56 -7.80
C ILE A 77 -6.63 7.15 -6.40
N LYS A 78 -6.32 6.35 -5.38
CA LYS A 78 -6.20 6.84 -4.00
C LYS A 78 -4.74 6.88 -3.60
N PHE A 79 -4.39 7.93 -2.89
CA PHE A 79 -3.06 8.10 -2.30
C PHE A 79 -3.11 7.89 -0.79
N ARG A 80 -1.99 7.45 -0.23
CA ARG A 80 -1.75 7.38 1.22
C ARG A 80 -0.32 7.83 1.53
N LEU A 81 -0.13 8.37 2.73
CA LEU A 81 1.18 8.55 3.33
C LEU A 81 1.56 7.30 4.12
N GLY A 82 2.82 6.92 4.09
CA GLY A 82 3.36 5.79 4.84
C GLY A 82 4.89 5.80 4.87
N GLY A 83 5.49 4.65 5.16
CA GLY A 83 6.95 4.51 5.29
C GLY A 83 7.38 4.37 6.76
N ALA A 84 8.56 3.78 6.95
CA ALA A 84 9.10 3.51 8.30
C ALA A 84 9.72 4.75 8.96
N ASN A 85 10.20 5.70 8.15
CA ASN A 85 10.89 6.91 8.61
C ASN A 85 10.18 8.16 8.10
N PHE A 86 10.37 9.28 8.81
CA PHE A 86 9.95 10.60 8.34
C PHE A 86 11.07 11.23 7.48
N PRO A 87 10.76 11.96 6.38
CA PRO A 87 9.45 12.30 5.82
C PRO A 87 8.66 11.10 5.26
N PRO A 88 7.32 11.18 5.18
CA PRO A 88 6.52 10.07 4.70
C PRO A 88 6.69 9.84 3.19
N ASN A 89 6.62 8.57 2.81
CA ASN A 89 6.48 8.13 1.43
C ASN A 89 5.02 8.21 0.98
N ILE A 90 4.79 8.54 -0.29
CA ILE A 90 3.47 8.49 -0.91
C ILE A 90 3.30 7.13 -1.57
N TYR A 91 2.17 6.48 -1.32
CA TYR A 91 1.77 5.25 -2.03
C TYR A 91 0.44 5.49 -2.73
N TYR A 92 0.20 4.75 -3.81
CA TYR A 92 -1.04 4.78 -4.56
C TYR A 92 -1.66 3.39 -4.72
N LYS A 93 -2.97 3.37 -4.94
CA LYS A 93 -3.71 2.18 -5.35
C LYS A 93 -4.87 2.57 -6.26
N ILE A 94 -5.08 1.77 -7.30
CA ILE A 94 -6.14 1.95 -8.29
C ILE A 94 -7.39 1.23 -7.78
N PHE A 95 -8.51 1.95 -7.79
CA PHE A 95 -9.82 1.46 -7.41
C PHE A 95 -10.80 1.69 -8.57
N THR A 96 -11.93 1.00 -8.54
CA THR A 96 -12.98 1.16 -9.55
C THR A 96 -14.32 1.39 -8.84
N HIS A 97 -15.06 2.40 -9.27
CA HIS A 97 -16.40 2.67 -8.73
C HIS A 97 -17.44 1.70 -9.28
N ARG A 98 -17.23 1.25 -10.52
CA ARG A 98 -18.18 0.38 -11.21
C ARG A 98 -17.94 -1.09 -10.83
N PRO A 99 -18.99 -1.91 -10.81
CA PRO A 99 -18.85 -3.32 -10.52
C PRO A 99 -18.02 -4.00 -11.61
N ILE A 100 -16.88 -4.57 -11.23
CA ILE A 100 -16.04 -5.38 -12.12
C ILE A 100 -16.14 -6.84 -11.68
N VAL A 101 -16.38 -7.72 -12.63
CA VAL A 101 -16.41 -9.17 -12.41
C VAL A 101 -15.08 -9.75 -12.86
N ASP A 102 -14.36 -10.36 -11.92
CA ASP A 102 -13.24 -11.23 -12.25
C ASP A 102 -13.78 -12.61 -12.64
N MET A 103 -13.75 -12.91 -13.94
CA MET A 103 -14.16 -14.20 -14.49
C MET A 103 -13.34 -15.36 -13.93
N CYS A 104 -12.01 -15.17 -13.84
CA CYS A 104 -11.07 -16.20 -13.43
C CYS A 104 -11.14 -16.47 -11.91
N ALA A 105 -11.65 -15.53 -11.12
CA ALA A 105 -11.94 -15.76 -9.70
C ALA A 105 -13.12 -16.72 -9.47
N ASN A 106 -14.14 -16.69 -10.34
CA ASN A 106 -15.35 -17.48 -10.12
C ASN A 106 -15.29 -18.84 -10.83
N SER A 107 -14.59 -18.91 -11.96
CA SER A 107 -14.43 -20.13 -12.74
C SER A 107 -12.98 -20.21 -13.22
N PRO A 108 -12.08 -20.79 -12.41
CA PRO A 108 -10.65 -20.83 -12.69
C PRO A 108 -10.30 -21.87 -13.77
N LYS A 109 -11.24 -22.22 -14.65
CA LYS A 109 -11.03 -23.27 -15.66
C LYS A 109 -10.06 -22.79 -16.74
N ASP A 110 -9.36 -23.73 -17.34
CA ASP A 110 -8.60 -23.46 -18.55
C ASP A 110 -9.55 -23.37 -19.76
N TYR A 111 -9.77 -22.14 -20.23
CA TYR A 111 -10.66 -21.85 -21.36
C TYR A 111 -9.98 -21.98 -22.72
N THR A 112 -8.67 -22.24 -22.75
CA THR A 112 -7.92 -22.36 -24.01
C THR A 112 -8.14 -23.71 -24.68
N LYS A 113 -8.57 -24.71 -23.90
CA LYS A 113 -8.85 -26.07 -24.38
C LYS A 113 -10.33 -26.19 -24.79
N PRO A 114 -10.63 -26.73 -25.99
CA PRO A 114 -11.99 -26.82 -26.53
C PRO A 114 -12.88 -27.88 -25.83
N ASN A 115 -12.56 -28.29 -24.60
CA ASN A 115 -13.21 -29.42 -23.93
C ASN A 115 -14.29 -29.11 -22.85
N PRO A 116 -15.07 -28.01 -22.89
CA PRO A 116 -16.08 -27.79 -21.84
C PRO A 116 -17.41 -28.52 -22.09
N LYS A 117 -17.71 -28.99 -23.32
CA LYS A 117 -19.04 -29.51 -23.67
C LYS A 117 -19.22 -31.02 -23.44
N GLN A 118 -18.17 -31.84 -23.56
CA GLN A 118 -18.28 -33.30 -23.34
C GLN A 118 -18.63 -33.64 -21.88
N LEU A 119 -18.15 -32.84 -20.93
CA LEU A 119 -18.35 -33.08 -19.49
C LEU A 119 -19.80 -32.91 -19.00
N LEU A 120 -20.67 -32.17 -19.71
CA LEU A 120 -22.07 -32.00 -19.28
C LEU A 120 -22.89 -33.26 -19.58
N GLN A 121 -22.68 -33.85 -20.76
CA GLN A 121 -23.39 -35.04 -21.21
C GLN A 121 -23.02 -36.27 -20.37
N GLU A 122 -21.75 -36.40 -20.01
CA GLU A 122 -21.26 -37.48 -19.13
C GLU A 122 -21.68 -37.31 -17.65
N ARG A 123 -21.87 -36.06 -17.19
CA ARG A 123 -22.39 -35.76 -15.85
C ARG A 123 -23.85 -36.17 -15.71
N ILE A 124 -24.65 -36.04 -16.77
CA ILE A 124 -26.04 -36.54 -16.85
C ILE A 124 -26.05 -38.09 -16.77
N LEU A 125 -25.05 -38.74 -17.37
CA LEU A 125 -24.85 -40.20 -17.34
C LEU A 125 -24.28 -40.73 -15.99
N GLY A 126 -24.18 -39.89 -14.96
CA GLY A 126 -23.82 -40.33 -13.60
C GLY A 126 -22.33 -40.66 -13.37
N LYS A 127 -21.45 -40.47 -14.36
CA LYS A 127 -20.01 -40.61 -14.16
C LYS A 127 -19.45 -39.35 -13.51
N ILE A 128 -19.20 -39.40 -12.21
CA ILE A 128 -18.55 -38.32 -11.45
C ILE A 128 -17.07 -38.31 -11.80
N TRP A 129 -16.70 -37.62 -12.88
CA TRP A 129 -15.31 -37.27 -13.12
C TRP A 129 -14.85 -36.25 -12.08
N LYS A 130 -13.79 -36.60 -11.35
CA LYS A 130 -13.05 -35.65 -10.52
C LYS A 130 -12.11 -34.89 -11.44
N ASP A 131 -12.42 -33.62 -11.68
CA ASP A 131 -11.46 -32.69 -12.28
C ASP A 131 -10.25 -32.61 -11.33
N ASP A 132 -9.06 -32.89 -11.84
CA ASP A 132 -7.81 -32.85 -11.09
C ASP A 132 -7.37 -31.40 -10.80
N GLY A 133 -8.05 -30.42 -11.40
CA GLY A 133 -7.70 -29.00 -11.28
C GLY A 133 -6.42 -28.65 -12.03
N SER A 134 -5.90 -29.57 -12.83
CA SER A 134 -4.65 -29.38 -13.57
C SER A 134 -4.87 -28.35 -14.67
N GLY A 135 -4.07 -27.28 -14.64
CA GLY A 135 -4.21 -26.14 -15.55
C GLY A 135 -5.24 -25.10 -15.14
N TRP A 136 -5.89 -25.23 -13.98
CA TRP A 136 -6.75 -24.17 -13.47
C TRP A 136 -5.96 -22.87 -13.24
N TYR A 137 -6.59 -21.73 -13.50
CA TYR A 137 -6.09 -20.40 -13.20
C TYR A 137 -5.74 -20.31 -11.71
N LYS A 138 -4.45 -20.07 -11.44
CA LYS A 138 -3.93 -19.80 -10.10
C LYS A 138 -3.75 -18.30 -9.95
N ARG A 139 -4.54 -17.71 -9.05
CA ARG A 139 -4.47 -16.29 -8.73
C ARG A 139 -3.28 -16.02 -7.83
N ILE A 140 -2.45 -15.04 -8.21
CA ILE A 140 -1.39 -14.48 -7.38
C ILE A 140 -1.74 -13.01 -7.15
N GLU A 141 -2.04 -12.64 -5.91
CA GLU A 141 -2.45 -11.27 -5.58
C GLU A 141 -1.26 -10.37 -5.25
N ASN A 142 -0.78 -9.62 -6.24
CA ASN A 142 0.19 -8.53 -6.04
C ASN A 142 -0.52 -7.16 -5.97
N ASN A 143 -1.71 -7.12 -5.35
CA ASN A 143 -2.55 -5.92 -5.27
C ASN A 143 -2.27 -5.09 -4.01
N GLY A 144 -1.00 -5.04 -3.60
CA GLY A 144 -0.53 -4.17 -2.54
C GLY A 144 -0.66 -2.69 -2.92
N TRP A 145 -0.48 -1.82 -1.93
CA TRP A 145 -0.28 -0.41 -2.20
C TRP A 145 1.12 -0.19 -2.80
N ARG A 146 1.22 0.61 -3.85
CA ARG A 146 2.45 0.79 -4.62
C ARG A 146 3.12 2.09 -4.25
N LEU A 147 4.44 2.08 -4.11
CA LEU A 147 5.20 3.30 -3.84
C LEU A 147 5.15 4.24 -5.05
N LEU A 148 4.84 5.51 -4.81
CA LEU A 148 4.92 6.58 -5.80
C LEU A 148 6.39 7.02 -5.93
N SER A 149 7.25 6.19 -6.51
CA SER A 149 8.65 6.54 -6.71
C SER A 149 8.80 7.42 -7.95
N ILE A 150 9.30 8.65 -7.78
CA ILE A 150 9.72 9.52 -8.89
C ILE A 150 10.98 8.95 -9.58
N ARG A 151 11.68 8.00 -8.94
CA ARG A 151 12.95 7.45 -9.42
C ARG A 151 12.81 5.98 -9.75
N PHE A 152 12.74 5.67 -11.05
CA PHE A 152 12.61 4.32 -11.62
C PHE A 152 13.73 3.34 -11.22
N TRP A 153 14.86 3.83 -10.69
CA TRP A 153 16.02 3.03 -10.31
C TRP A 153 16.14 2.72 -8.81
N ARG A 154 15.24 3.22 -7.95
CA ARG A 154 15.31 2.89 -6.52
C ARG A 154 14.78 1.49 -6.29
N THR A 155 15.54 0.70 -5.54
CA THR A 155 15.15 -0.59 -4.98
C THR A 155 13.77 -0.49 -4.33
N ILE A 156 12.95 -1.54 -4.52
CA ILE A 156 11.61 -1.60 -3.96
C ILE A 156 11.70 -1.36 -2.45
N ASP A 157 10.83 -0.50 -1.93
CA ASP A 157 10.79 -0.22 -0.50
C ASP A 157 10.54 -1.53 0.28
N PRO A 158 11.38 -1.87 1.28
CA PRO A 158 11.24 -3.12 2.05
C PRO A 158 9.82 -3.40 2.52
N VAL A 159 9.07 -2.35 2.90
CA VAL A 159 7.66 -2.47 3.33
C VAL A 159 6.76 -2.96 2.20
N THR A 160 7.00 -2.50 0.97
CA THR A 160 6.24 -2.93 -0.22
C THR A 160 6.61 -4.34 -0.61
N ASP A 161 7.90 -4.69 -0.55
CA ASP A 161 8.40 -6.03 -0.83
C ASP A 161 7.85 -7.08 0.13
N GLU A 162 7.82 -6.80 1.44
CA GLU A 162 7.28 -7.71 2.44
C GLU A 162 5.79 -8.00 2.22
N VAL A 163 5.03 -6.98 1.80
CA VAL A 163 3.60 -7.15 1.49
C VAL A 163 3.43 -8.00 0.23
N ASN A 164 4.23 -7.76 -0.81
CA ASN A 164 4.14 -8.50 -2.07
C ASN A 164 4.63 -9.94 -1.97
N LYS A 165 5.57 -10.25 -1.06
CA LYS A 165 6.06 -11.62 -0.83
C LYS A 165 5.02 -12.54 -0.18
N LYS A 166 3.98 -11.99 0.45
CA LYS A 166 2.92 -12.79 1.06
C LYS A 166 1.99 -13.31 -0.02
N THR A 167 2.13 -14.60 -0.33
CA THR A 167 1.16 -15.30 -1.16
C THR A 167 -0.14 -15.47 -0.38
N GLU A 168 -1.17 -14.73 -0.77
CA GLU A 168 -2.52 -14.97 -0.29
C GLU A 168 -3.17 -16.09 -1.12
N GLU A 169 -3.47 -17.22 -0.48
CA GLU A 169 -4.23 -18.29 -1.11
C GLU A 169 -5.66 -17.82 -1.42
N PHE A 170 -6.08 -17.99 -2.68
CA PHE A 170 -7.40 -17.58 -3.15
C PHE A 170 -8.21 -18.79 -3.60
N HIS A 171 -9.29 -19.10 -2.87
CA HIS A 171 -10.24 -20.13 -3.29
C HIS A 171 -11.35 -19.52 -4.19
N TYR A 172 -11.67 -20.15 -5.32
CA TYR A 172 -12.66 -19.64 -6.27
C TYR A 172 -14.06 -19.42 -5.64
N SER A 173 -14.55 -20.43 -4.89
CA SER A 173 -15.83 -20.33 -4.16
C SER A 173 -15.84 -19.19 -3.13
N LYS A 174 -16.75 -18.22 -3.33
CA LYS A 174 -16.99 -17.10 -2.42
C LYS A 174 -17.39 -17.57 -1.01
N MET A 175 -18.17 -18.65 -0.92
CA MET A 175 -18.64 -19.18 0.36
C MET A 175 -17.46 -19.70 1.20
N LYS A 176 -16.56 -20.49 0.59
CA LYS A 176 -15.36 -20.98 1.28
C LYS A 176 -14.45 -19.84 1.73
N ARG A 177 -14.23 -18.83 0.89
CA ARG A 177 -13.48 -17.62 1.27
C ARG A 177 -14.07 -16.91 2.49
N LYS A 178 -15.39 -16.74 2.53
CA LYS A 178 -16.06 -16.14 3.71
C LYS A 178 -15.80 -16.97 4.98
N GLN A 179 -15.91 -18.30 4.89
CA GLN A 179 -15.64 -19.20 6.01
C GLN A 179 -14.17 -19.14 6.47
N GLU A 180 -13.21 -19.10 5.53
CA GLU A 180 -11.78 -18.98 5.84
C GLU A 180 -11.45 -17.65 6.52
N ILE A 181 -12.02 -16.54 6.05
CA ILE A 181 -11.86 -15.22 6.68
C ILE A 181 -12.38 -15.26 8.11
N GLU A 182 -13.55 -15.87 8.34
CA GLU A 182 -14.12 -15.99 9.68
C GLU A 182 -13.26 -16.87 10.60
N LYS A 183 -12.77 -18.01 10.10
CA LYS A 183 -11.81 -18.86 10.82
C LYS A 183 -10.55 -18.09 11.21
N LYS A 184 -9.97 -17.32 10.28
CA LYS A 184 -8.81 -16.44 10.53
C LYS A 184 -9.11 -15.36 11.57
N ARG A 185 -10.32 -14.80 11.59
CA ARG A 185 -10.76 -13.82 12.61
C ARG A 185 -10.87 -14.46 13.99
N LYS A 186 -11.50 -15.64 14.10
CA LYS A 186 -11.61 -16.39 15.36
C LYS A 186 -10.24 -16.76 15.92
N LYS A 187 -9.34 -17.27 15.07
CA LYS A 187 -7.96 -17.60 15.46
C LYS A 187 -7.20 -16.40 16.01
N ARG A 188 -7.23 -15.26 15.31
CA ARG A 188 -6.62 -14.01 15.78
C ARG A 188 -7.19 -13.53 17.10
N LYS A 189 -8.51 -13.65 17.30
CA LYS A 189 -9.16 -13.30 18.58
C LYS A 189 -8.63 -14.19 19.72
N ILE A 190 -8.53 -15.49 19.51
CA ILE A 190 -8.00 -16.42 20.50
C ILE A 190 -6.53 -16.12 20.82
N GLU A 191 -5.69 -15.93 19.79
CA GLU A 191 -4.28 -15.57 19.96
C GLU A 191 -4.10 -14.26 20.72
N TRP A 192 -4.98 -13.29 20.49
CA TRP A 192 -4.97 -12.02 21.22
C TRP A 192 -5.36 -12.21 22.69
N MET A 193 -6.43 -12.97 22.97
CA MET A 193 -6.84 -13.30 24.34
C MET A 193 -5.80 -14.11 25.12
N LYS A 194 -4.96 -14.92 24.44
CA LYS A 194 -3.85 -15.65 25.06
C LYS A 194 -2.64 -14.78 25.41
N LYS A 195 -2.52 -13.60 24.81
CA LYS A 195 -1.45 -12.62 25.08
C LYS A 195 -1.82 -11.64 26.19
N MET A 196 -3.10 -11.58 26.56
CA MET A 196 -3.60 -10.96 27.79
C MET A 196 -3.31 -11.91 28.96
#